data_AF-A0A962GH18-F1
#
_entry.id   AF-A0A962GH18-F1
#
_cell.length_a   1.000
_cell.length_b   1.000
_cell.length_c   1.000
_cell.angle_alpha   90.00
_cell.angle_beta   90.00
_cell.angle_gamma   90.00
#
_symmetry.space_group_name_H-M   'P 1'
#
loop_
_entity.id
_entity.type
_entity.pdbx_description
1 polymer ?
#
loop_
_entity_poly.entity_id
_entity_poly.type
_entity_poly.pdbx_seq_one_letter_code
_entity_poly.pdbx_strand_id
1 'polypeptide(L)'
;MRKSLFIQLTLMCLIQIWVSRSHAQTTIVVDWALDEEPTNNNHTCSYTQGGLFFPDTTGSGANKCTLRRALREAGAIADDDFCTGCAPVTIVFTGLNGTNGDGDDVQFNNGQWVLPVSDAGNVSDFGLYPQTILDSVGEITISGPAVDVQGNHQMPLVMIESGKTLEIELSDVQISGLGFFGGMSIHAKEQNITFENNTWGLSPDGSEIVFADVDFNIDNLAGNHGIFGTSEASHLLVQNNIIAGAGTNAIEVNSDTTGLQILNNWIGLDINGIVPPVPAQFICRTFTTISPNPNELDEDEWFGGSGINIAGTGALIQGNIIAGLQNIRSTNDAPPQALTVFGSLHTIENNIIGQDINGGTVGVCGQGIKFSTQTDVLAPQNNGHLVMDNLIDSSRNGFENTKGAILWTDTSSPGFKDGGNTVRGNIVINGPEKYFEMGPMIASAIRLFEPAEITDVSGTLITGGSHQSNILGNPSPCPNCLIDFYLDDVDGHEEALAHLGSVVADGNGDFTYNLSSPIPDGMAIRTTSTAMSDNIIPNTWAGTTSTMSNELYGSDVIFKDGFE
;
A
#
# COMPACT_ATOMS: atom_id res chain seq x y z
N MET A 1 -55.70 17.62 -48.14
CA MET A 1 -54.88 18.50 -49.00
C MET A 1 -54.03 19.41 -48.12
N ARG A 2 -52.76 19.65 -48.50
CA ARG A 2 -51.64 20.31 -47.78
C ARG A 2 -50.76 19.29 -47.03
N LYS A 3 -49.82 18.67 -47.75
CA LYS A 3 -48.42 19.10 -48.06
C LYS A 3 -47.49 18.91 -46.85
N SER A 4 -46.84 17.75 -46.86
CA SER A 4 -45.67 17.39 -46.05
C SER A 4 -44.49 18.29 -46.43
N LEU A 5 -43.83 18.86 -45.42
CA LEU A 5 -42.62 19.66 -45.54
C LEU A 5 -41.45 18.80 -45.02
N PHE A 6 -40.72 18.19 -45.94
CA PHE A 6 -39.44 17.55 -45.67
C PHE A 6 -38.39 18.65 -45.43
N ILE A 7 -37.85 18.71 -44.22
CA ILE A 7 -36.65 19.50 -43.90
C ILE A 7 -35.46 18.53 -43.99
N GLN A 8 -34.63 18.70 -45.03
CA GLN A 8 -33.31 18.07 -45.11
C GLN A 8 -32.38 18.78 -44.13
N LEU A 9 -32.02 18.08 -43.05
CA LEU A 9 -30.94 18.48 -42.15
C LEU A 9 -29.62 18.04 -42.79
N THR A 10 -28.89 18.99 -43.36
CA THR A 10 -27.56 18.73 -43.96
C THR A 10 -26.57 18.58 -42.82
N LEU A 11 -26.14 17.34 -42.55
CA LEU A 11 -25.12 16.99 -41.58
C LEU A 11 -23.76 17.50 -42.11
N MET A 12 -23.31 18.64 -41.60
CA MET A 12 -21.99 19.20 -41.91
C MET A 12 -20.97 18.43 -41.06
N CYS A 13 -20.38 17.38 -41.65
CA CYS A 13 -19.33 16.56 -41.05
C CYS A 13 -18.07 17.42 -40.91
N LEU A 14 -17.85 17.98 -39.73
CA LEU A 14 -16.58 18.61 -39.36
C LEU A 14 -15.59 17.46 -39.09
N ILE A 15 -14.78 17.12 -40.10
CA ILE A 15 -13.63 16.24 -39.94
C ILE A 15 -12.62 17.03 -39.10
N GLN A 16 -12.59 16.80 -37.78
CA GLN A 16 -11.42 17.13 -36.98
C GLN A 16 -10.30 16.20 -37.45
N ILE A 17 -9.43 16.75 -38.29
CA ILE A 17 -8.13 16.17 -38.57
C ILE A 17 -7.37 16.22 -37.25
N TRP A 18 -7.36 15.10 -36.53
CA TRP A 18 -6.35 14.85 -35.51
C TRP A 18 -5.00 14.86 -36.23
N VAL A 19 -4.34 16.00 -36.19
CA VAL A 19 -2.91 16.08 -36.50
C VAL A 19 -2.22 15.43 -35.32
N SER A 20 -1.94 14.14 -35.43
CA SER A 20 -0.94 13.49 -34.60
C SER A 20 0.41 14.15 -34.93
N ARG A 21 0.74 15.21 -34.18
CA ARG A 21 2.13 15.66 -34.08
C ARG A 21 2.88 14.49 -33.45
N SER A 22 3.71 13.81 -34.24
CA SER A 22 4.77 12.99 -33.66
C SER A 22 5.72 13.97 -32.96
N HIS A 23 5.52 14.17 -31.65
CA HIS A 23 6.53 14.87 -30.86
C HIS A 23 7.81 14.03 -30.92
N ALA A 24 8.95 14.70 -31.04
CA ALA A 24 10.23 14.02 -31.02
C ALA A 24 10.44 13.50 -29.59
N GLN A 25 10.56 12.19 -29.42
CA GLN A 25 10.93 11.59 -28.15
C GLN A 25 12.41 11.85 -27.90
N THR A 26 12.73 12.51 -26.80
CA THR A 26 14.12 12.71 -26.37
C THR A 26 14.56 11.50 -25.56
N THR A 27 15.65 10.84 -25.97
CA THR A 27 16.24 9.72 -25.22
C THR A 27 17.57 10.14 -24.62
N ILE A 28 17.68 10.08 -23.30
CA ILE A 28 18.91 10.30 -22.54
C ILE A 28 19.46 8.93 -22.17
N VAL A 29 20.68 8.63 -22.61
CA VAL A 29 21.34 7.35 -22.35
C VAL A 29 22.36 7.53 -21.25
N VAL A 30 22.11 6.92 -20.09
CA VAL A 30 23.11 6.78 -19.02
C VAL A 30 24.16 5.78 -19.49
N ASP A 31 25.41 6.23 -19.54
CA ASP A 31 26.55 5.48 -20.06
C ASP A 31 27.78 5.52 -19.14
N TRP A 32 27.58 5.98 -17.89
CA TRP A 32 28.60 6.03 -16.86
C TRP A 32 28.02 5.96 -15.46
N ALA A 33 28.55 5.08 -14.61
CA ALA A 33 27.98 4.84 -13.28
C ALA A 33 28.39 5.89 -12.22
N LEU A 34 29.61 6.45 -12.32
CA LEU A 34 30.21 7.29 -11.28
C LEU A 34 30.07 8.79 -11.56
N ASP A 35 29.43 9.57 -10.69
CA ASP A 35 29.51 11.02 -10.77
C ASP A 35 30.73 11.57 -10.02
N GLU A 36 31.77 11.93 -10.77
CA GLU A 36 33.02 12.48 -10.22
C GLU A 36 32.92 13.95 -9.84
N GLU A 37 31.86 14.65 -10.28
CA GLU A 37 31.62 16.09 -10.01
C GLU A 37 30.23 16.32 -9.39
N PRO A 38 29.92 15.67 -8.26
CA PRO A 38 28.58 15.68 -7.67
C PRO A 38 28.16 17.05 -7.12
N THR A 39 29.13 17.93 -6.83
CA THR A 39 28.84 19.29 -6.34
C THR A 39 28.42 20.27 -7.43
N ASN A 40 28.53 19.88 -8.71
CA ASN A 40 28.17 20.73 -9.83
C ASN A 40 26.79 20.37 -10.40
N ASN A 41 25.76 21.03 -9.86
CA ASN A 41 24.35 20.80 -10.22
C ASN A 41 23.98 21.28 -11.63
N ASN A 42 24.87 22.00 -12.31
CA ASN A 42 24.65 22.52 -13.65
C ASN A 42 25.10 21.55 -14.76
N HIS A 43 25.79 20.47 -14.40
CA HIS A 43 26.20 19.45 -15.35
C HIS A 43 25.03 18.59 -15.82
N THR A 44 24.90 18.49 -17.14
CA THR A 44 23.95 17.64 -17.88
C THR A 44 24.71 16.57 -18.66
N CYS A 45 24.00 15.69 -19.37
CA CYS A 45 24.63 14.66 -20.20
C CYS A 45 25.13 15.22 -21.54
N SER A 46 24.24 15.91 -22.25
CA SER A 46 24.49 16.48 -23.56
C SER A 46 23.84 17.87 -23.76
N TYR A 47 22.85 18.20 -22.92
CA TYR A 47 22.06 19.41 -23.09
C TYR A 47 22.84 20.69 -22.75
N THR A 48 22.76 21.69 -23.63
CA THR A 48 23.41 23.00 -23.42
C THR A 48 22.42 24.13 -23.61
N GLN A 49 22.29 25.01 -22.61
CA GLN A 49 21.48 26.22 -22.75
C GLN A 49 21.94 27.34 -21.81
N GLY A 50 22.02 28.56 -22.35
CA GLY A 50 22.13 29.80 -21.58
C GLY A 50 23.39 29.97 -20.71
N GLY A 51 24.38 29.09 -20.83
CA GLY A 51 25.50 29.00 -19.89
C GLY A 51 25.13 28.46 -18.50
N LEU A 52 23.88 28.00 -18.33
CA LEU A 52 23.37 27.37 -17.12
C LEU A 52 23.54 25.86 -17.17
N PHE A 53 23.32 25.24 -18.33
CA PHE A 53 23.52 23.80 -18.54
C PHE A 53 24.66 23.55 -19.50
N PHE A 54 25.53 22.62 -19.12
CA PHE A 54 26.64 22.19 -19.95
C PHE A 54 27.08 20.76 -19.59
N PRO A 55 27.53 19.97 -20.58
CA PRO A 55 28.15 18.68 -20.31
C PRO A 55 29.37 18.81 -19.42
N ASP A 56 29.58 17.81 -18.57
CA ASP A 56 30.85 17.70 -17.87
C ASP A 56 31.99 17.42 -18.85
N THR A 57 33.09 18.13 -18.70
CA THR A 57 34.30 17.98 -19.53
C THR A 57 35.53 17.61 -18.70
N THR A 58 35.31 17.26 -17.43
CA THR A 58 36.34 16.96 -16.43
C THR A 58 36.25 15.50 -15.95
N GLY A 59 37.27 15.04 -15.23
CA GLY A 59 37.31 13.67 -14.69
C GLY A 59 37.55 12.58 -15.73
N SER A 60 37.49 11.33 -15.27
CA SER A 60 37.59 10.14 -16.12
C SER A 60 36.28 9.84 -16.88
N GLY A 61 35.14 10.30 -16.34
CA GLY A 61 33.84 10.34 -17.01
C GLY A 61 33.56 11.59 -17.85
N ALA A 62 34.58 12.24 -18.43
CA ALA A 62 34.37 13.44 -19.24
C ALA A 62 33.48 13.16 -20.47
N ASN A 63 32.46 14.00 -20.70
CA ASN A 63 31.40 13.85 -21.71
C ASN A 63 30.53 12.60 -21.55
N LYS A 64 30.48 12.04 -20.33
CA LYS A 64 29.63 10.91 -20.00
C LYS A 64 28.39 11.31 -19.23
N CYS A 65 27.36 10.48 -19.35
CA CYS A 65 26.05 10.67 -18.75
C CYS A 65 25.88 9.75 -17.53
N THR A 66 25.77 10.37 -16.35
CA THR A 66 25.40 9.71 -15.10
C THR A 66 23.91 9.86 -14.84
N LEU A 67 23.34 9.06 -13.92
CA LEU A 67 21.93 9.19 -13.54
C LEU A 67 21.58 10.60 -13.05
N ARG A 68 22.38 11.20 -12.16
CA ARG A 68 22.13 12.56 -11.65
C ARG A 68 22.06 13.59 -12.79
N ARG A 69 23.00 13.52 -13.74
CA ARG A 69 23.04 14.40 -14.90
C ARG A 69 21.86 14.16 -15.84
N ALA A 70 21.44 12.91 -15.99
CA ALA A 70 20.27 12.54 -16.78
C ALA A 70 18.98 13.09 -16.16
N LEU A 71 18.81 13.00 -14.85
CA LEU A 71 17.67 13.59 -14.12
C LEU A 71 17.65 15.11 -14.29
N ARG A 72 18.82 15.77 -14.18
CA ARG A 72 18.93 17.21 -14.38
C ARG A 72 18.58 17.63 -15.81
N GLU A 73 19.10 16.90 -16.79
CA GLU A 73 18.80 17.12 -18.20
C GLU A 73 17.31 16.89 -18.50
N ALA A 74 16.72 15.82 -17.98
CA ALA A 74 15.29 15.54 -18.16
C ALA A 74 14.42 16.66 -17.58
N GLY A 75 14.72 17.14 -16.36
CA GLY A 75 14.00 18.25 -15.76
C GLY A 75 14.15 19.56 -16.54
N ALA A 76 15.31 19.82 -17.13
CA ALA A 76 15.53 20.98 -18.00
C ALA A 76 14.82 20.88 -19.35
N ILE A 77 14.72 19.68 -19.92
CA ILE A 77 14.09 19.44 -21.22
C ILE A 77 12.56 19.38 -21.11
N ALA A 78 12.03 18.90 -19.98
CA ALA A 78 10.59 18.86 -19.72
C ALA A 78 9.98 20.25 -19.42
N ASP A 79 10.83 21.22 -19.12
CA ASP A 79 10.44 22.62 -18.97
C ASP A 79 10.28 23.28 -20.35
N ASP A 80 9.04 23.62 -20.72
CA ASP A 80 8.67 24.08 -22.06
C ASP A 80 9.25 25.48 -22.38
N ASP A 81 9.60 26.27 -21.35
CA ASP A 81 10.33 27.54 -21.48
C ASP A 81 11.79 27.32 -21.89
N PHE A 82 12.36 26.16 -21.53
CA PHE A 82 13.73 25.78 -21.85
C PHE A 82 13.78 24.99 -23.17
N CYS A 83 12.85 24.06 -23.40
CA CYS A 83 12.86 23.18 -24.58
C CYS A 83 11.44 22.87 -25.09
N THR A 84 10.84 23.83 -25.81
CA THR A 84 9.48 23.68 -26.34
C THR A 84 9.32 22.45 -27.25
N GLY A 85 8.47 21.51 -26.84
CA GLY A 85 8.14 20.30 -27.62
C GLY A 85 9.23 19.22 -27.62
N CYS A 86 10.15 19.25 -26.65
CA CYS A 86 11.19 18.25 -26.48
C CYS A 86 10.76 17.04 -25.63
N ALA A 87 9.62 17.15 -24.95
CA ALA A 87 8.95 16.01 -24.33
C ALA A 87 8.14 15.20 -25.37
N PRO A 88 7.94 13.88 -25.16
CA PRO A 88 8.29 13.09 -23.97
C PRO A 88 9.79 12.81 -23.85
N VAL A 89 10.26 12.63 -22.60
CA VAL A 89 11.67 12.32 -22.28
C VAL A 89 11.76 10.88 -21.75
N THR A 90 12.77 10.14 -22.21
CA THR A 90 13.05 8.78 -21.72
C THR A 90 14.51 8.68 -21.28
N ILE A 91 14.75 8.32 -20.02
CA ILE A 91 16.07 7.95 -19.49
C ILE A 91 16.21 6.43 -19.58
N VAL A 92 17.29 5.96 -20.20
CA VAL A 92 17.62 4.54 -20.34
C VAL A 92 19.06 4.25 -19.96
N PHE A 93 19.36 3.02 -19.56
CA PHE A 93 20.67 2.60 -19.06
C PHE A 93 21.44 1.70 -20.04
N THR A 94 21.11 1.78 -21.34
CA THR A 94 21.70 0.92 -22.38
C THR A 94 23.15 1.26 -22.73
N GLY A 95 23.69 2.37 -22.20
CA GLY A 95 25.06 2.82 -22.47
C GLY A 95 26.12 2.23 -21.54
N LEU A 96 25.72 1.64 -20.41
CA LEU A 96 26.63 1.09 -19.42
C LEU A 96 27.31 -0.19 -19.94
N ASN A 97 28.65 -0.26 -19.85
CA ASN A 97 29.43 -1.45 -20.23
C ASN A 97 30.55 -1.78 -19.23
N GLY A 98 30.34 -2.82 -18.41
CA GLY A 98 31.17 -3.10 -17.23
C GLY A 98 32.41 -3.94 -17.53
N THR A 99 32.81 -3.98 -18.80
CA THR A 99 33.87 -4.84 -19.31
C THR A 99 34.78 -4.13 -20.31
N ASN A 100 34.61 -2.82 -20.50
CA ASN A 100 35.39 -2.03 -21.46
C ASN A 100 36.75 -1.57 -20.90
N GLY A 101 37.00 -1.77 -19.60
CA GLY A 101 38.22 -1.38 -18.89
C GLY A 101 38.20 0.07 -18.40
N ASP A 102 37.04 0.74 -18.42
CA ASP A 102 36.90 2.12 -17.99
C ASP A 102 36.81 2.24 -16.45
N GLY A 103 36.91 3.47 -15.95
CA GLY A 103 37.01 3.75 -14.51
C GLY A 103 35.77 3.39 -13.70
N ASP A 104 34.60 3.29 -14.32
CA ASP A 104 33.33 2.96 -13.68
C ASP A 104 33.03 1.45 -13.67
N ASP A 105 33.82 0.61 -14.34
CA ASP A 105 33.70 -0.86 -14.32
C ASP A 105 33.73 -1.44 -12.91
N VAL A 106 34.34 -0.73 -11.96
CA VAL A 106 34.36 -1.11 -10.53
C VAL A 106 32.96 -1.15 -9.91
N GLN A 107 31.98 -0.49 -10.53
CA GLN A 107 30.58 -0.46 -10.14
C GLN A 107 29.74 -1.57 -10.79
N PHE A 108 30.33 -2.34 -11.70
CA PHE A 108 29.70 -3.51 -12.29
C PHE A 108 30.14 -4.77 -11.53
N ASN A 109 29.20 -5.40 -10.84
CA ASN A 109 29.47 -6.61 -10.07
C ASN A 109 28.35 -7.64 -10.29
N ASN A 110 28.74 -8.91 -10.47
CA ASN A 110 27.82 -10.05 -10.64
C ASN A 110 26.72 -9.86 -11.70
N GLY A 111 26.98 -9.08 -12.75
CA GLY A 111 26.00 -8.84 -13.82
C GLY A 111 25.07 -7.65 -13.57
N GLN A 112 25.25 -6.91 -12.48
CA GLN A 112 24.47 -5.73 -12.12
C GLN A 112 25.35 -4.49 -12.03
N TRP A 113 24.74 -3.35 -12.27
CA TRP A 113 25.33 -2.03 -12.07
C TRP A 113 24.84 -1.41 -10.77
N VAL A 114 25.77 -0.98 -9.93
CA VAL A 114 25.47 -0.15 -8.77
C VAL A 114 25.79 1.30 -9.13
N LEU A 115 24.82 2.19 -9.05
CA LEU A 115 24.97 3.60 -9.41
C LEU A 115 25.00 4.42 -8.12
N PRO A 116 26.19 4.70 -7.57
CA PRO A 116 26.31 5.51 -6.38
C PRO A 116 26.01 6.97 -6.72
N VAL A 117 25.00 7.53 -6.07
CA VAL A 117 24.72 8.97 -6.08
C VAL A 117 25.48 9.55 -4.90
N SER A 118 26.74 9.96 -5.13
CA SER A 118 27.68 10.26 -4.05
C SER A 118 27.16 11.26 -3.01
N ASP A 119 27.46 10.99 -1.74
CA ASP A 119 27.14 11.84 -0.58
C ASP A 119 28.10 13.02 -0.39
N ALA A 120 28.81 13.45 -1.43
CA ALA A 120 29.82 14.50 -1.36
C ALA A 120 29.18 15.87 -1.07
N GLY A 121 28.88 16.13 0.21
CA GLY A 121 28.40 17.39 0.73
C GLY A 121 26.91 17.68 0.51
N ASN A 122 26.38 18.53 1.38
CA ASN A 122 24.98 18.98 1.46
C ASN A 122 24.50 19.81 0.24
N VAL A 123 25.12 19.68 -0.94
CA VAL A 123 24.91 20.57 -2.10
C VAL A 123 24.61 19.85 -3.41
N SER A 124 24.78 18.52 -3.53
CA SER A 124 24.33 17.80 -4.74
C SER A 124 22.81 17.69 -4.76
N ASP A 125 22.18 18.28 -5.78
CA ASP A 125 20.74 18.09 -6.08
C ASP A 125 20.53 16.67 -6.61
N PHE A 126 19.62 15.91 -6.00
CA PHE A 126 19.21 14.59 -6.47
C PHE A 126 17.68 14.53 -6.57
N GLY A 127 17.19 14.92 -7.74
CA GLY A 127 15.77 15.00 -7.99
C GLY A 127 15.48 15.40 -9.42
N LEU A 128 14.21 15.28 -9.75
CA LEU A 128 13.63 15.62 -11.04
C LEU A 128 12.79 16.88 -10.84
N TYR A 129 13.34 18.02 -11.26
CA TYR A 129 12.79 19.35 -10.99
C TYR A 129 12.60 20.14 -12.28
N PRO A 130 11.53 20.96 -12.39
CA PRO A 130 11.45 21.97 -13.45
C PRO A 130 12.49 23.06 -13.18
N GLN A 131 12.90 23.80 -14.22
CA GLN A 131 13.91 24.86 -14.06
C GLN A 131 13.27 26.23 -13.79
N THR A 132 12.02 26.38 -14.20
CA THR A 132 11.12 27.46 -13.83
C THR A 132 9.97 26.93 -12.98
N ILE A 133 9.32 27.83 -12.25
CA ILE A 133 8.08 27.53 -11.52
C ILE A 133 6.84 27.47 -12.44
N LEU A 134 7.04 27.43 -13.76
CA LEU A 134 5.98 27.44 -14.76
C LEU A 134 5.89 26.05 -15.41
N ASP A 135 4.66 25.66 -15.72
CA ASP A 135 4.21 24.33 -16.16
C ASP A 135 5.27 23.52 -16.95
N SER A 136 5.70 22.39 -16.38
CA SER A 136 6.39 21.35 -17.13
C SER A 136 5.39 20.62 -18.03
N VAL A 137 5.81 20.30 -19.25
CA VAL A 137 4.92 19.72 -20.26
C VAL A 137 5.52 18.42 -20.75
N GLY A 138 4.90 17.31 -20.35
CA GLY A 138 5.04 16.01 -21.02
C GLY A 138 5.65 14.90 -20.17
N GLU A 139 5.40 13.68 -20.63
CA GLU A 139 5.72 12.44 -19.92
C GLU A 139 7.24 12.21 -19.81
N ILE A 140 7.66 11.78 -18.62
CA ILE A 140 9.04 11.38 -18.34
C ILE A 140 9.07 9.92 -17.91
N THR A 141 9.78 9.10 -18.67
CA THR A 141 9.97 7.69 -18.34
C THR A 141 11.43 7.45 -17.92
N ILE A 142 11.63 6.87 -16.74
CA ILE A 142 12.92 6.36 -16.28
C ILE A 142 12.82 4.84 -16.31
N SER A 143 13.52 4.21 -17.25
CA SER A 143 13.37 2.78 -17.51
C SER A 143 14.72 2.08 -17.42
N GLY A 144 14.84 1.22 -16.41
CA GLY A 144 15.88 0.21 -16.36
C GLY A 144 15.69 -0.84 -17.46
N PRO A 145 16.69 -1.72 -17.66
CA PRO A 145 16.52 -2.89 -18.51
C PRO A 145 15.28 -3.70 -18.10
N ALA A 146 14.54 -4.22 -19.09
CA ALA A 146 13.29 -4.92 -18.84
C ALA A 146 13.47 -6.09 -17.85
N VAL A 147 12.68 -6.07 -16.79
CA VAL A 147 12.65 -7.09 -15.73
C VAL A 147 11.21 -7.24 -15.23
N ASP A 148 10.84 -8.45 -14.84
CA ASP A 148 9.56 -8.77 -14.20
C ASP A 148 9.86 -9.30 -12.80
N VAL A 149 10.05 -8.37 -11.86
CA VAL A 149 10.63 -8.66 -10.54
C VAL A 149 9.83 -9.72 -9.77
N GLN A 150 8.51 -9.77 -9.95
CA GLN A 150 7.63 -10.75 -9.32
C GLN A 150 7.34 -11.98 -10.18
N GLY A 151 7.29 -11.85 -11.50
CA GLY A 151 6.96 -12.98 -12.38
C GLY A 151 8.14 -13.92 -12.64
N ASN A 152 9.37 -13.41 -12.64
CA ASN A 152 10.57 -14.20 -12.87
C ASN A 152 11.58 -14.21 -11.70
N HIS A 153 11.26 -13.49 -10.61
CA HIS A 153 12.09 -13.38 -9.40
C HIS A 153 13.51 -12.89 -9.72
N GLN A 154 13.65 -11.91 -10.62
CA GLN A 154 14.94 -11.33 -10.97
C GLN A 154 15.08 -9.94 -10.38
N MET A 155 16.21 -9.71 -9.73
CA MET A 155 16.62 -8.37 -9.32
C MET A 155 16.87 -7.49 -10.57
N PRO A 156 16.52 -6.20 -10.51
CA PRO A 156 16.90 -5.23 -11.52
C PRO A 156 18.40 -5.24 -11.84
N LEU A 157 18.73 -5.03 -13.13
CA LEU A 157 20.14 -4.96 -13.58
C LEU A 157 20.82 -3.64 -13.17
N VAL A 158 20.03 -2.61 -12.88
CA VAL A 158 20.50 -1.29 -12.45
C VAL A 158 19.99 -1.05 -11.04
N MET A 159 20.92 -0.93 -10.11
CA MET A 159 20.69 -0.64 -8.72
C MET A 159 21.17 0.77 -8.41
N ILE A 160 20.36 1.57 -7.74
CA ILE A 160 20.69 2.93 -7.34
C ILE A 160 21.04 2.91 -5.86
N GLU A 161 22.21 3.43 -5.54
CA GLU A 161 22.71 3.54 -4.17
C GLU A 161 22.79 5.02 -3.80
N SER A 162 21.98 5.45 -2.83
CA SER A 162 21.91 6.84 -2.41
C SER A 162 21.50 6.93 -0.95
N GLY A 163 22.26 7.67 -0.14
CA GLY A 163 21.83 8.10 1.20
C GLY A 163 20.83 9.26 1.17
N LYS A 164 20.53 9.82 -0.01
CA LYS A 164 19.56 10.90 -0.23
C LYS A 164 18.26 10.40 -0.83
N THR A 165 17.17 11.06 -0.45
CA THR A 165 15.87 10.95 -1.09
C THR A 165 15.92 11.45 -2.53
N LEU A 166 15.34 10.70 -3.46
CA LEU A 166 15.01 11.20 -4.80
C LEU A 166 13.70 12.00 -4.74
N GLU A 167 13.76 13.29 -5.04
CA GLU A 167 12.55 14.12 -5.10
C GLU A 167 12.03 14.21 -6.54
N ILE A 168 10.73 14.02 -6.73
CA ILE A 168 10.04 14.15 -8.02
C ILE A 168 9.07 15.33 -7.91
N GLU A 169 9.43 16.45 -8.53
CA GLU A 169 8.65 17.70 -8.60
C GLU A 169 8.14 17.94 -10.03
N LEU A 170 7.89 16.86 -10.77
CA LEU A 170 7.27 16.87 -12.09
C LEU A 170 6.10 15.89 -12.12
N SER A 171 5.03 16.27 -12.83
CA SER A 171 3.89 15.40 -13.12
C SER A 171 4.22 14.40 -14.23
N ASP A 172 3.39 13.37 -14.40
CA ASP A 172 3.45 12.41 -15.51
C ASP A 172 4.79 11.66 -15.61
N VAL A 173 5.27 11.16 -14.46
CA VAL A 173 6.55 10.44 -14.34
C VAL A 173 6.32 8.95 -14.15
N GLN A 174 6.99 8.12 -14.94
CA GLN A 174 7.01 6.67 -14.78
C GLN A 174 8.43 6.19 -14.44
N ILE A 175 8.56 5.39 -13.38
CA ILE A 175 9.81 4.75 -12.98
C ILE A 175 9.62 3.24 -12.98
N SER A 176 10.45 2.52 -13.75
CA SER A 176 10.32 1.08 -13.90
C SER A 176 11.65 0.33 -14.04
N GLY A 177 11.66 -0.92 -13.55
CA GLY A 177 12.77 -1.85 -13.74
C GLY A 177 14.07 -1.44 -13.04
N LEU A 178 13.99 -0.72 -11.93
CA LEU A 178 15.14 -0.25 -11.15
C LEU A 178 15.14 -0.84 -9.75
N GLY A 179 16.32 -1.08 -9.22
CA GLY A 179 16.53 -1.43 -7.83
C GLY A 179 17.06 -0.25 -7.04
N PHE A 180 16.69 -0.18 -5.76
CA PHE A 180 17.08 0.88 -4.84
C PHE A 180 17.66 0.21 -3.59
N PHE A 181 18.91 0.54 -3.27
CA PHE A 181 19.56 0.01 -2.06
C PHE A 181 18.88 0.58 -0.80
N GLY A 182 19.06 -0.13 0.32
CA GLY A 182 18.57 0.32 1.61
C GLY A 182 19.07 1.72 1.95
N GLY A 183 18.15 2.58 2.40
CA GLY A 183 18.42 3.98 2.74
C GLY A 183 17.68 4.94 1.84
N MET A 184 17.46 4.54 0.59
CA MET A 184 16.91 5.41 -0.42
C MET A 184 15.38 5.50 -0.32
N SER A 185 14.87 6.73 -0.33
CA SER A 185 13.44 7.03 -0.40
C SER A 185 13.13 7.80 -1.68
N ILE A 186 11.91 7.67 -2.19
CA ILE A 186 11.41 8.49 -3.28
C ILE A 186 10.23 9.33 -2.80
N HIS A 187 10.32 10.64 -2.97
CA HIS A 187 9.24 11.57 -2.67
C HIS A 187 8.54 11.98 -3.97
N ALA A 188 7.34 11.43 -4.18
CA ALA A 188 6.41 11.83 -5.22
C ALA A 188 5.69 13.10 -4.76
N LYS A 189 6.09 14.27 -5.28
CA LYS A 189 5.52 15.56 -4.87
C LYS A 189 4.48 16.11 -5.84
N GLU A 190 4.21 15.41 -6.94
CA GLU A 190 3.31 15.83 -8.02
C GLU A 190 2.39 14.67 -8.43
N GLN A 191 1.44 14.97 -9.32
CA GLN A 191 0.40 14.02 -9.76
C GLN A 191 0.84 13.10 -10.91
N ASN A 192 0.06 12.03 -11.13
CA ASN A 192 0.23 11.07 -12.23
C ASN A 192 1.61 10.39 -12.25
N ILE A 193 2.11 9.99 -11.07
CA ILE A 193 3.37 9.28 -10.95
C ILE A 193 3.10 7.77 -10.92
N THR A 194 3.90 6.98 -11.63
CA THR A 194 3.80 5.52 -11.66
C THR A 194 5.13 4.87 -11.26
N PHE A 195 5.05 3.93 -10.31
CA PHE A 195 6.15 3.05 -9.93
C PHE A 195 5.78 1.61 -10.21
N GLU A 196 6.53 0.94 -11.10
CA GLU A 196 6.26 -0.45 -11.45
C GLU A 196 7.50 -1.33 -11.64
N ASN A 197 7.41 -2.59 -11.22
CA ASN A 197 8.48 -3.58 -11.38
C ASN A 197 9.84 -3.11 -10.83
N ASN A 198 9.83 -2.43 -9.69
CA ASN A 198 11.04 -1.97 -9.00
C ASN A 198 11.24 -2.75 -7.69
N THR A 199 12.47 -2.70 -7.16
CA THR A 199 12.83 -3.32 -5.87
C THR A 199 13.46 -2.32 -4.91
N TRP A 200 13.15 -2.39 -3.62
CA TRP A 200 13.78 -1.58 -2.57
C TRP A 200 14.35 -2.43 -1.44
N GLY A 201 15.49 -2.00 -0.91
CA GLY A 201 16.05 -2.48 0.36
C GLY A 201 16.66 -3.88 0.30
N LEU A 202 16.69 -4.53 -0.86
CA LEU A 202 17.27 -5.85 -1.05
C LEU A 202 18.70 -5.78 -1.58
N SER A 203 19.49 -6.80 -1.25
CA SER A 203 20.82 -7.05 -1.80
C SER A 203 20.76 -7.29 -3.32
N PRO A 204 21.89 -7.14 -4.05
CA PRO A 204 21.92 -7.39 -5.49
C PRO A 204 21.43 -8.79 -5.92
N ASP A 205 21.62 -9.81 -5.07
CA ASP A 205 21.07 -11.16 -5.27
C ASP A 205 19.62 -11.33 -4.76
N GLY A 206 19.09 -10.33 -4.06
CA GLY A 206 17.70 -10.24 -3.63
C GLY A 206 17.33 -11.02 -2.38
N SER A 207 18.31 -11.65 -1.70
CA SER A 207 18.07 -12.55 -0.57
C SER A 207 18.24 -11.92 0.81
N GLU A 208 18.88 -10.75 0.91
CA GLU A 208 19.18 -10.09 2.18
C GLU A 208 18.63 -8.67 2.21
N ILE A 209 18.35 -8.16 3.41
CA ILE A 209 18.07 -6.74 3.61
C ILE A 209 19.41 -5.99 3.58
N VAL A 210 19.54 -5.03 2.67
CA VAL A 210 20.67 -4.10 2.68
C VAL A 210 20.31 -2.95 3.59
N PHE A 211 21.23 -2.62 4.49
CA PHE A 211 21.12 -1.45 5.33
C PHE A 211 21.88 -0.26 4.74
N ALA A 212 21.29 0.93 4.86
CA ALA A 212 22.01 2.20 4.77
C ALA A 212 23.13 2.23 5.81
N ASP A 213 24.15 3.07 5.61
CA ASP A 213 25.33 3.14 6.48
C ASP A 213 24.96 3.14 7.98
N VAL A 214 25.23 1.99 8.60
CA VAL A 214 24.91 1.68 10.00
C VAL A 214 25.63 2.62 10.97
N ASP A 215 26.67 3.32 10.53
CA ASP A 215 27.41 4.26 11.38
C ASP A 215 26.74 5.65 11.45
N PHE A 216 25.81 5.98 10.55
CA PHE A 216 25.21 7.32 10.47
C PHE A 216 23.70 7.37 10.77
N ASN A 217 22.93 6.31 10.56
CA ASN A 217 21.49 6.32 10.89
C ASN A 217 20.82 4.93 11.03
N ILE A 218 21.06 4.26 12.16
CA ILE A 218 20.39 3.00 12.51
C ILE A 218 18.87 3.11 12.73
N ASP A 219 18.30 4.31 12.81
CA ASP A 219 16.85 4.48 12.87
C ASP A 219 16.20 4.38 11.47
N ASN A 220 16.99 4.48 10.38
CA ASN A 220 16.54 4.46 8.98
C ASN A 220 17.23 3.35 8.18
N LEU A 221 17.27 2.15 8.75
CA LEU A 221 18.13 1.07 8.30
C LEU A 221 17.94 0.68 6.83
N ALA A 222 16.75 0.65 6.23
CA ALA A 222 16.62 0.56 4.75
C ALA A 222 15.94 1.78 4.13
N GLY A 223 16.12 2.95 4.74
CA GLY A 223 15.53 4.22 4.33
C GLY A 223 14.35 4.58 5.22
N ASN A 224 13.97 5.86 5.20
CA ASN A 224 12.79 6.32 5.93
C ASN A 224 11.55 5.65 5.33
N HIS A 225 11.20 5.99 4.08
CA HIS A 225 10.12 5.36 3.31
C HIS A 225 10.67 4.67 2.07
N GLY A 226 9.97 3.67 1.52
CA GLY A 226 10.20 3.25 0.13
C GLY A 226 9.71 4.34 -0.84
N ILE A 227 8.40 4.58 -0.83
CA ILE A 227 7.72 5.62 -1.59
C ILE A 227 6.91 6.52 -0.64
N PHE A 228 7.06 7.83 -0.80
CA PHE A 228 6.32 8.84 -0.05
C PHE A 228 5.60 9.80 -1.01
N GLY A 229 4.28 9.85 -0.96
CA GLY A 229 3.44 10.81 -1.67
C GLY A 229 3.09 12.02 -0.79
N THR A 230 3.31 13.23 -1.29
CA THR A 230 2.82 14.46 -0.65
C THR A 230 1.31 14.64 -0.89
N SER A 231 0.75 15.74 -0.39
CA SER A 231 -0.65 16.11 -0.64
C SER A 231 -0.99 16.37 -2.12
N GLU A 232 0.01 16.50 -2.99
CA GLU A 232 -0.16 16.73 -4.43
C GLU A 232 -0.05 15.45 -5.26
N ALA A 233 0.29 14.32 -4.63
CA ALA A 233 0.50 13.01 -5.27
C ALA A 233 -0.80 12.30 -5.72
N SER A 234 -1.74 13.03 -6.31
CA SER A 234 -2.96 12.43 -6.87
C SER A 234 -2.66 11.56 -8.09
N HIS A 235 -3.46 10.51 -8.29
CA HIS A 235 -3.28 9.50 -9.34
C HIS A 235 -1.92 8.78 -9.28
N LEU A 236 -1.32 8.68 -8.07
CA LEU A 236 -0.15 7.84 -7.85
C LEU A 236 -0.53 6.36 -8.02
N LEU A 237 0.20 5.68 -8.90
CA LEU A 237 0.10 4.23 -9.12
C LEU A 237 1.39 3.56 -8.63
N VAL A 238 1.27 2.65 -7.67
CA VAL A 238 2.37 1.82 -7.18
C VAL A 238 1.98 0.37 -7.40
N GLN A 239 2.62 -0.32 -8.36
CA GLN A 239 2.23 -1.67 -8.72
C GLN A 239 3.38 -2.65 -8.98
N ASN A 240 3.18 -3.92 -8.64
CA ASN A 240 4.11 -5.01 -8.93
C ASN A 240 5.55 -4.75 -8.44
N ASN A 241 5.71 -4.01 -7.35
CA ASN A 241 7.01 -3.74 -6.75
C ASN A 241 7.31 -4.72 -5.62
N ILE A 242 8.59 -4.83 -5.25
CA ILE A 242 9.04 -5.51 -4.02
C ILE A 242 9.69 -4.46 -3.12
N ILE A 243 9.14 -4.22 -1.93
CA ILE A 243 9.63 -3.20 -1.00
C ILE A 243 9.91 -3.86 0.34
N ALA A 244 11.18 -3.94 0.71
CA ALA A 244 11.62 -4.48 2.00
C ALA A 244 12.49 -3.49 2.77
N GLY A 245 12.49 -3.61 4.10
CA GLY A 245 13.40 -2.86 4.98
C GLY A 245 13.02 -1.41 5.27
N ALA A 246 11.93 -0.88 4.70
CA ALA A 246 11.51 0.50 4.93
C ALA A 246 11.24 0.77 6.43
N GLY A 247 11.94 1.74 7.02
CA GLY A 247 11.93 1.99 8.47
C GLY A 247 10.60 2.53 9.01
N THR A 248 9.95 3.44 8.27
CA THR A 248 8.65 4.02 8.64
C THR A 248 7.49 3.35 7.93
N ASN A 249 7.42 3.41 6.60
CA ASN A 249 6.42 2.74 5.76
C ASN A 249 7.01 2.39 4.39
N ALA A 250 6.68 1.21 3.87
CA ALA A 250 7.02 0.84 2.50
C ALA A 250 6.42 1.82 1.49
N ILE A 251 5.15 2.16 1.69
CA ILE A 251 4.42 3.15 0.90
C ILE A 251 3.64 4.05 1.85
N GLU A 252 3.88 5.35 1.77
CA GLU A 252 3.12 6.37 2.51
C GLU A 252 2.55 7.40 1.55
N VAL A 253 1.29 7.77 1.72
CA VAL A 253 0.70 8.94 1.04
C VAL A 253 -0.04 9.79 2.07
N ASN A 254 0.30 11.08 2.11
CA ASN A 254 -0.33 12.02 3.03
C ASN A 254 -1.61 12.65 2.44
N SER A 255 -2.33 13.41 3.28
CA SER A 255 -3.71 13.85 3.09
C SER A 255 -4.03 14.51 1.74
N ASP A 256 -5.33 14.64 1.43
CA ASP A 256 -5.88 15.43 0.32
C ASP A 256 -5.64 14.90 -1.11
N THR A 257 -5.03 13.73 -1.25
CA THR A 257 -4.83 13.06 -2.55
C THR A 257 -6.05 12.23 -2.99
N THR A 258 -6.18 12.04 -4.31
CA THR A 258 -7.25 11.23 -4.91
C THR A 258 -6.73 10.28 -5.97
N GLY A 259 -7.49 9.22 -6.28
CA GLY A 259 -7.18 8.31 -7.38
C GLY A 259 -5.92 7.45 -7.17
N LEU A 260 -5.49 7.28 -5.92
CA LEU A 260 -4.36 6.43 -5.55
C LEU A 260 -4.66 4.95 -5.85
N GLN A 261 -3.70 4.25 -6.42
CA GLN A 261 -3.79 2.82 -6.71
C GLN A 261 -2.53 2.11 -6.24
N ILE A 262 -2.67 1.22 -5.25
CA ILE A 262 -1.58 0.44 -4.67
C ILE A 262 -1.87 -1.05 -4.91
N LEU A 263 -1.27 -1.61 -5.96
CA LEU A 263 -1.73 -2.85 -6.57
C LEU A 263 -0.63 -3.92 -6.60
N ASN A 264 -0.91 -5.12 -6.09
CA ASN A 264 -0.05 -6.30 -6.26
C ASN A 264 1.42 -6.09 -5.84
N ASN A 265 1.70 -5.26 -4.83
CA ASN A 265 3.06 -5.11 -4.32
C ASN A 265 3.38 -6.21 -3.30
N TRP A 266 4.65 -6.62 -3.23
CA TRP A 266 5.18 -7.48 -2.18
C TRP A 266 5.92 -6.60 -1.17
N ILE A 267 5.53 -6.68 0.10
CA ILE A 267 6.07 -5.84 1.16
C ILE A 267 6.64 -6.72 2.27
N GLY A 268 7.91 -6.46 2.61
CA GLY A 268 8.66 -7.21 3.62
C GLY A 268 9.09 -8.61 3.21
N LEU A 269 9.04 -8.92 1.91
CA LEU A 269 9.47 -10.20 1.32
C LEU A 269 10.79 -10.04 0.56
N ASP A 270 11.51 -11.15 0.38
CA ASP A 270 12.68 -11.23 -0.49
C ASP A 270 12.29 -11.26 -1.98
N ILE A 271 13.28 -11.36 -2.88
CA ILE A 271 13.04 -11.44 -4.34
C ILE A 271 12.24 -12.68 -4.77
N ASN A 272 12.23 -13.73 -3.95
CA ASN A 272 11.49 -14.96 -4.20
C ASN A 272 10.09 -14.94 -3.59
N GLY A 273 9.68 -13.80 -2.99
CA GLY A 273 8.39 -13.63 -2.37
C GLY A 273 8.23 -14.39 -1.06
N ILE A 274 9.33 -14.72 -0.38
CA ILE A 274 9.34 -15.41 0.91
C ILE A 274 10.00 -14.56 1.99
N VAL A 275 9.76 -14.94 3.25
CA VAL A 275 10.58 -14.48 4.37
C VAL A 275 11.55 -15.60 4.74
N PRO A 276 12.88 -15.35 4.76
CA PRO A 276 13.84 -16.35 5.21
C PRO A 276 13.50 -16.89 6.60
N PRO A 277 13.88 -18.13 6.94
CA PRO A 277 13.59 -18.69 8.25
C PRO A 277 14.15 -17.84 9.39
N VAL A 278 13.27 -17.20 10.16
CA VAL A 278 13.66 -16.38 11.32
C VAL A 278 13.55 -17.21 12.61
N PRO A 279 14.62 -17.34 13.40
CA PRO A 279 14.56 -17.94 14.73
C PRO A 279 13.50 -17.29 15.63
N ALA A 280 12.76 -18.10 16.40
CA ALA A 280 11.61 -17.63 17.18
C ALA A 280 11.93 -16.48 18.16
N GLN A 281 13.16 -16.39 18.66
CA GLN A 281 13.60 -15.31 19.55
C GLN A 281 13.78 -13.95 18.86
N PHE A 282 13.87 -13.93 17.53
CA PHE A 282 14.05 -12.71 16.73
C PHE A 282 12.73 -12.20 16.17
N ILE A 283 11.69 -13.04 16.11
CA ILE A 283 10.36 -12.65 15.62
C ILE A 283 9.76 -11.57 16.52
N CYS A 284 9.57 -10.39 15.95
CA CYS A 284 9.03 -9.21 16.59
C CYS A 284 9.82 -8.79 17.84
N ARG A 285 11.12 -9.06 17.86
CA ARG A 285 12.01 -8.59 18.91
C ARG A 285 11.95 -7.07 19.02
N THR A 286 12.10 -6.59 20.25
CA THR A 286 12.25 -5.17 20.57
C THR A 286 13.63 -4.92 21.15
N PHE A 287 14.09 -3.68 21.05
CA PHE A 287 15.37 -3.24 21.58
C PHE A 287 15.19 -2.32 22.78
N THR A 288 16.26 -2.12 23.54
CA THR A 288 16.24 -1.18 24.68
C THR A 288 16.30 0.28 24.22
N THR A 289 16.90 0.53 23.06
CA THR A 289 16.99 1.82 22.37
C THR A 289 16.52 1.64 20.93
N ILE A 290 15.98 2.69 20.31
CA ILE A 290 15.66 2.74 18.87
C ILE A 290 16.92 2.64 17.98
N SER A 291 18.06 2.81 18.62
CA SER A 291 19.39 2.85 18.04
C SER A 291 20.26 1.78 18.74
N PRO A 292 20.08 0.48 18.46
CA PRO A 292 20.87 -0.59 19.05
C PRO A 292 22.29 -0.61 18.46
N ASN A 293 23.24 -1.16 19.22
CA ASN A 293 24.58 -1.36 18.68
C ASN A 293 24.50 -2.34 17.49
N PRO A 294 25.16 -2.11 16.35
CA PRO A 294 25.14 -3.06 15.23
C PRO A 294 25.53 -4.50 15.61
N ASN A 295 26.36 -4.69 16.64
CA ASN A 295 26.71 -6.01 17.16
C ASN A 295 25.56 -6.73 17.91
N GLU A 296 24.43 -6.05 18.15
CA GLU A 296 23.20 -6.63 18.71
C GLU A 296 22.23 -7.14 17.61
N LEU A 297 22.48 -6.75 16.37
CA LEU A 297 21.76 -7.25 15.19
C LEU A 297 22.33 -8.62 14.82
N ASP A 298 21.44 -9.55 14.52
CA ASP A 298 21.78 -10.91 14.11
C ASP A 298 21.53 -11.06 12.61
N GLU A 299 22.39 -11.80 11.92
CA GLU A 299 22.26 -12.03 10.47
C GLU A 299 21.03 -12.89 10.13
N ASP A 300 20.55 -13.69 11.09
CA ASP A 300 19.34 -14.50 10.96
C ASP A 300 18.04 -13.68 11.24
N GLU A 301 18.15 -12.40 11.61
CA GLU A 301 17.00 -11.54 11.87
C GLU A 301 16.52 -10.83 10.60
N TRP A 302 15.24 -11.00 10.27
CA TRP A 302 14.63 -10.36 9.09
C TRP A 302 13.96 -9.04 9.47
N PHE A 303 14.49 -7.94 8.96
CA PHE A 303 13.90 -6.60 9.09
C PHE A 303 13.10 -6.24 7.85
N GLY A 304 11.95 -6.88 7.66
CA GLY A 304 11.08 -6.62 6.49
C GLY A 304 10.55 -5.17 6.42
N GLY A 305 10.68 -4.39 7.49
CA GLY A 305 10.26 -2.99 7.55
C GLY A 305 8.81 -2.84 8.01
N SER A 306 8.14 -1.84 7.45
CA SER A 306 6.76 -1.46 7.76
C SER A 306 5.84 -1.51 6.54
N GLY A 307 4.53 -1.58 6.78
CA GLY A 307 3.52 -1.74 5.74
C GLY A 307 3.17 -0.47 4.97
N ILE A 308 1.88 -0.33 4.65
CA ILE A 308 1.32 0.78 3.84
C ILE A 308 0.54 1.74 4.74
N ASN A 309 0.77 3.04 4.56
CA ASN A 309 0.03 4.10 5.23
C ASN A 309 -0.59 5.07 4.21
N ILE A 310 -1.91 5.06 4.04
CA ILE A 310 -2.61 5.89 3.07
C ILE A 310 -3.54 6.87 3.76
N ALA A 311 -3.41 8.15 3.42
CA ALA A 311 -4.41 9.17 3.65
C ALA A 311 -5.00 9.68 2.32
N GLY A 312 -6.20 10.25 2.34
CA GLY A 312 -6.80 10.92 1.17
C GLY A 312 -8.23 10.49 0.90
N THR A 313 -8.62 10.39 -0.36
CA THR A 313 -9.96 9.94 -0.76
C THR A 313 -9.92 8.99 -1.94
N GLY A 314 -10.67 7.88 -1.85
CA GLY A 314 -10.89 7.00 -3.01
C GLY A 314 -9.68 6.19 -3.45
N ALA A 315 -8.79 5.83 -2.52
CA ALA A 315 -7.66 4.93 -2.83
C ALA A 315 -8.14 3.48 -3.07
N LEU A 316 -7.52 2.79 -4.01
CA LEU A 316 -7.65 1.35 -4.22
C LEU A 316 -6.38 0.65 -3.75
N ILE A 317 -6.49 -0.21 -2.75
CA ILE A 317 -5.40 -1.01 -2.17
C ILE A 317 -5.76 -2.48 -2.38
N GLN A 318 -5.16 -3.11 -3.38
CA GLN A 318 -5.61 -4.42 -3.86
C GLN A 318 -4.48 -5.39 -4.17
N GLY A 319 -4.68 -6.66 -3.79
CA GLY A 319 -3.80 -7.75 -4.23
C GLY A 319 -2.39 -7.73 -3.65
N ASN A 320 -2.11 -6.86 -2.68
CA ASN A 320 -0.77 -6.76 -2.08
C ASN A 320 -0.51 -7.96 -1.15
N ILE A 321 0.75 -8.41 -1.10
CA ILE A 321 1.22 -9.44 -0.17
C ILE A 321 2.16 -8.78 0.83
N ILE A 322 1.82 -8.82 2.11
CA ILE A 322 2.49 -8.07 3.17
C ILE A 322 2.85 -9.03 4.30
N ALA A 323 4.14 -9.34 4.48
CA ALA A 323 4.58 -10.30 5.48
C ALA A 323 5.97 -9.94 6.03
N GLY A 324 6.37 -10.55 7.15
CA GLY A 324 7.71 -10.33 7.71
C GLY A 324 7.97 -8.93 8.25
N LEU A 325 6.91 -8.17 8.52
CA LEU A 325 7.03 -6.78 8.97
C LEU A 325 7.68 -6.72 10.35
N GLN A 326 8.88 -6.17 10.38
CA GLN A 326 9.68 -5.94 11.57
C GLN A 326 10.65 -4.79 11.29
N ASN A 327 10.69 -3.83 12.21
CA ASN A 327 11.68 -2.76 12.24
C ASN A 327 12.41 -2.75 13.60
N ILE A 328 13.52 -2.06 13.64
CA ILE A 328 14.18 -1.72 14.90
C ILE A 328 13.27 -0.75 15.64
N ARG A 329 12.87 -1.14 16.85
CA ARG A 329 11.98 -0.35 17.69
C ARG A 329 12.25 -0.61 19.16
N SER A 330 11.94 0.38 19.99
CA SER A 330 12.00 0.21 21.44
C SER A 330 10.82 -0.63 21.94
N THR A 331 10.91 -1.10 23.18
CA THR A 331 9.85 -1.92 23.79
C THR A 331 8.51 -1.18 23.96
N ASN A 332 8.52 0.16 23.95
CA ASN A 332 7.30 0.96 24.13
C ASN A 332 6.73 1.48 22.80
N ASP A 333 7.39 1.20 21.68
CA ASP A 333 6.94 1.66 20.37
C ASP A 333 5.90 0.71 19.80
N ALA A 334 4.93 1.29 19.09
CA ALA A 334 3.95 0.51 18.36
C ALA A 334 4.67 -0.34 17.28
N PRO A 335 4.41 -1.65 17.20
CA PRO A 335 4.97 -2.48 16.15
C PRO A 335 4.42 -2.08 14.76
N PRO A 336 5.15 -2.40 13.69
CA PRO A 336 4.77 -2.02 12.32
C PRO A 336 3.44 -2.66 11.93
N GLN A 337 2.48 -1.82 11.57
CA GLN A 337 1.16 -2.25 11.07
C GLN A 337 1.24 -2.57 9.57
N ALA A 338 0.43 -3.52 9.10
CA ALA A 338 0.44 -3.91 7.69
C ALA A 338 -0.28 -2.90 6.79
N LEU A 339 -1.50 -2.50 7.16
CA LEU A 339 -2.25 -1.46 6.46
C LEU A 339 -2.82 -0.44 7.44
N THR A 340 -2.51 0.84 7.25
CA THR A 340 -3.12 1.96 7.96
C THR A 340 -3.76 2.91 6.95
N VAL A 341 -5.08 3.14 7.08
CA VAL A 341 -5.84 3.89 6.08
C VAL A 341 -6.71 4.96 6.74
N PHE A 342 -6.54 6.21 6.32
CA PHE A 342 -7.26 7.37 6.84
C PHE A 342 -7.89 8.17 5.72
N GLY A 343 -9.06 8.78 5.98
CA GLY A 343 -9.72 9.62 4.99
C GLY A 343 -11.06 9.06 4.60
N SER A 344 -11.39 8.97 3.30
CA SER A 344 -12.73 8.55 2.87
C SER A 344 -12.74 7.67 1.62
N LEU A 345 -13.76 6.82 1.51
CA LEU A 345 -14.11 6.09 0.27
C LEU A 345 -13.01 5.16 -0.28
N HIS A 346 -12.07 4.73 0.57
CA HIS A 346 -11.05 3.76 0.20
C HIS A 346 -11.63 2.35 -0.02
N THR A 347 -11.07 1.61 -0.97
CA THR A 347 -11.31 0.19 -1.19
C THR A 347 -10.05 -0.59 -0.86
N ILE A 348 -10.14 -1.53 0.08
CA ILE A 348 -9.07 -2.39 0.56
C ILE A 348 -9.53 -3.82 0.33
N GLU A 349 -9.03 -4.46 -0.72
CA GLU A 349 -9.54 -5.78 -1.11
C GLU A 349 -8.51 -6.78 -1.59
N ASN A 350 -8.75 -8.07 -1.33
CA ASN A 350 -7.92 -9.17 -1.82
C ASN A 350 -6.43 -9.04 -1.44
N ASN A 351 -6.09 -8.36 -0.35
CA ASN A 351 -4.73 -8.32 0.17
C ASN A 351 -4.46 -9.56 1.03
N ILE A 352 -3.22 -10.04 1.00
CA ILE A 352 -2.73 -11.16 1.82
C ILE A 352 -1.76 -10.59 2.84
N ILE A 353 -2.08 -10.72 4.12
CA ILE A 353 -1.29 -10.19 5.23
C ILE A 353 -0.82 -11.35 6.10
N GLY A 354 0.49 -11.43 6.30
CA GLY A 354 1.15 -12.42 7.14
C GLY A 354 1.36 -13.79 6.49
N GLN A 355 1.12 -13.91 5.19
CA GLN A 355 1.56 -15.08 4.40
C GLN A 355 2.53 -14.67 3.29
N ASP A 356 3.43 -15.57 2.95
CA ASP A 356 4.28 -15.45 1.76
C ASP A 356 3.52 -15.79 0.47
N ILE A 357 4.19 -15.70 -0.69
CA ILE A 357 3.55 -15.98 -1.99
C ILE A 357 3.10 -17.45 -2.16
N ASN A 358 3.62 -18.36 -1.34
CA ASN A 358 3.30 -19.79 -1.36
C ASN A 358 2.18 -20.13 -0.36
N GLY A 359 1.64 -19.14 0.36
CA GLY A 359 0.65 -19.32 1.43
C GLY A 359 1.25 -19.81 2.74
N GLY A 360 2.58 -19.74 2.90
CA GLY A 360 3.26 -20.06 4.14
C GLY A 360 3.02 -18.97 5.19
N THR A 361 2.60 -19.36 6.39
CA THR A 361 2.41 -18.45 7.52
C THR A 361 3.75 -17.87 8.00
N VAL A 362 3.84 -16.54 8.01
CA VAL A 362 4.98 -15.76 8.50
C VAL A 362 4.55 -14.82 9.62
N GLY A 363 3.41 -14.16 9.44
CA GLY A 363 2.88 -13.13 10.32
C GLY A 363 3.42 -11.73 10.07
N VAL A 364 2.89 -10.79 10.85
CA VAL A 364 3.31 -9.38 10.91
C VAL A 364 3.35 -8.93 12.37
N CYS A 365 4.30 -8.06 12.73
CA CYS A 365 4.50 -7.71 14.14
C CYS A 365 3.45 -6.78 14.74
N GLY A 366 2.71 -6.05 13.90
CA GLY A 366 1.59 -5.21 14.31
C GLY A 366 0.26 -5.69 13.73
N GLN A 367 -0.70 -4.78 13.72
CA GLN A 367 -2.08 -5.06 13.31
C GLN A 367 -2.19 -5.28 11.80
N GLY A 368 -3.14 -6.12 11.38
CA GLY A 368 -3.39 -6.38 9.97
C GLY A 368 -3.91 -5.14 9.25
N ILE A 369 -5.13 -4.70 9.58
CA ILE A 369 -5.74 -3.53 8.95
C ILE A 369 -6.24 -2.57 10.02
N LYS A 370 -5.81 -1.32 9.95
CA LYS A 370 -6.33 -0.21 10.73
C LYS A 370 -6.92 0.84 9.81
N PHE A 371 -8.12 1.31 10.11
CA PHE A 371 -8.70 2.41 9.36
C PHE A 371 -9.48 3.41 10.22
N SER A 372 -9.60 4.64 9.72
CA SER A 372 -10.47 5.68 10.26
C SER A 372 -11.14 6.46 9.15
N THR A 373 -12.42 6.74 9.33
CA THR A 373 -13.22 7.49 8.38
C THR A 373 -13.20 8.97 8.71
N GLN A 374 -13.08 9.81 7.70
CA GLN A 374 -13.18 11.25 7.86
C GLN A 374 -14.66 11.65 7.90
N THR A 375 -15.11 12.14 9.05
CA THR A 375 -16.46 12.68 9.22
C THR A 375 -16.51 14.13 8.69
N ASP A 376 -17.29 14.38 7.62
CA ASP A 376 -17.61 15.74 7.19
C ASP A 376 -18.84 16.26 7.97
N VAL A 377 -18.57 17.19 8.89
CA VAL A 377 -19.60 17.81 9.75
C VAL A 377 -20.36 18.95 9.06
N LEU A 378 -19.87 19.46 7.93
CA LEU A 378 -20.48 20.58 7.19
C LEU A 378 -21.42 20.08 6.09
N ALA A 379 -21.05 18.99 5.41
CA ALA A 379 -21.85 18.32 4.40
C ALA A 379 -21.88 16.80 4.65
N PRO A 380 -22.69 16.34 5.63
CA PRO A 380 -22.71 14.93 6.01
C PRO A 380 -23.07 14.03 4.83
N GLN A 381 -22.16 13.15 4.47
CA GLN A 381 -22.31 12.17 3.40
C GLN A 381 -21.70 10.83 3.82
N ASN A 382 -22.05 9.76 3.11
CA ASN A 382 -21.42 8.47 3.32
C ASN A 382 -19.99 8.52 2.77
N ASN A 383 -19.02 8.39 3.67
CA ASN A 383 -17.57 8.44 3.41
C ASN A 383 -16.88 7.10 3.71
N GLY A 384 -17.66 6.04 3.94
CA GLY A 384 -17.16 4.76 4.43
C GLY A 384 -16.21 4.06 3.48
N HIS A 385 -15.35 3.23 4.05
CA HIS A 385 -14.42 2.37 3.34
C HIS A 385 -15.06 1.02 2.99
N LEU A 386 -14.55 0.38 1.96
CA LEU A 386 -14.79 -1.04 1.67
C LEU A 386 -13.54 -1.82 2.08
N VAL A 387 -13.68 -2.74 3.04
CA VAL A 387 -12.63 -3.64 3.52
C VAL A 387 -13.11 -5.07 3.27
N MET A 388 -12.72 -5.64 2.14
CA MET A 388 -13.33 -6.87 1.64
C MET A 388 -12.34 -7.95 1.24
N ASP A 389 -12.68 -9.20 1.54
CA ASP A 389 -11.99 -10.37 0.99
C ASP A 389 -10.46 -10.37 1.19
N ASN A 390 -9.98 -9.76 2.28
CA ASN A 390 -8.57 -9.80 2.68
C ASN A 390 -8.28 -11.05 3.52
N LEU A 391 -7.10 -11.63 3.36
CA LEU A 391 -6.59 -12.68 4.24
C LEU A 391 -5.62 -12.07 5.26
N ILE A 392 -5.82 -12.36 6.54
CA ILE A 392 -4.94 -11.92 7.63
C ILE A 392 -4.55 -13.14 8.47
N ASP A 393 -3.27 -13.46 8.48
CA ASP A 393 -2.72 -14.60 9.22
C ASP A 393 -1.62 -14.11 10.16
N SER A 394 -1.68 -14.51 11.43
CA SER A 394 -0.62 -14.27 12.40
C SER A 394 -0.25 -12.79 12.58
N SER A 395 -1.25 -11.90 12.47
CA SER A 395 -1.11 -10.49 12.84
C SER A 395 -1.11 -10.34 14.36
N ARG A 396 -0.36 -9.37 14.88
CA ARG A 396 -0.23 -9.14 16.32
C ARG A 396 -0.85 -7.81 16.74
N ASN A 397 -0.87 -7.54 18.03
CA ASN A 397 -1.39 -6.29 18.55
C ASN A 397 -0.54 -5.10 18.10
N GLY A 398 -1.16 -4.17 17.37
CA GLY A 398 -0.55 -2.90 17.01
C GLY A 398 -0.40 -1.93 18.18
N PHE A 399 -1.24 -2.07 19.21
CA PHE A 399 -1.22 -1.27 20.44
C PHE A 399 -1.50 -2.18 21.64
N GLU A 400 -0.94 -1.86 22.82
CA GLU A 400 -1.08 -2.68 24.04
C GLU A 400 -2.54 -2.95 24.48
N ASN A 401 -3.51 -2.19 23.98
CA ASN A 401 -4.92 -2.28 24.37
C ASN A 401 -5.89 -2.64 23.23
N THR A 402 -5.39 -2.93 22.03
CA THR A 402 -6.23 -3.39 20.90
C THR A 402 -6.09 -4.89 20.74
N LYS A 403 -7.14 -5.53 20.24
CA LYS A 403 -7.29 -6.99 20.10
C LYS A 403 -7.73 -7.42 18.70
N GLY A 404 -8.22 -6.49 17.86
CA GLY A 404 -8.68 -6.79 16.51
C GLY A 404 -7.56 -7.14 15.51
N ALA A 405 -7.78 -8.06 14.59
CA ALA A 405 -6.97 -8.16 13.37
C ALA A 405 -7.27 -6.96 12.43
N ILE A 406 -8.54 -6.56 12.40
CA ILE A 406 -9.05 -5.34 11.77
C ILE A 406 -9.49 -4.35 12.86
N LEU A 407 -9.11 -3.09 12.76
CA LEU A 407 -9.43 -2.06 13.75
C LEU A 407 -9.97 -0.78 13.10
N TRP A 408 -11.16 -0.37 13.54
CA TRP A 408 -11.76 0.92 13.18
C TRP A 408 -11.56 1.94 14.31
N THR A 409 -10.71 2.96 14.13
CA THR A 409 -10.30 3.89 15.22
C THR A 409 -10.93 5.28 15.18
N ASP A 410 -12.10 5.45 14.60
CA ASP A 410 -12.68 6.79 14.39
C ASP A 410 -13.21 7.45 15.67
N THR A 411 -13.33 8.77 15.61
CA THR A 411 -14.05 9.62 16.57
C THR A 411 -15.47 9.82 16.10
N SER A 412 -16.38 9.04 16.66
CA SER A 412 -17.80 9.25 16.42
C SER A 412 -18.30 10.59 16.95
N SER A 413 -19.26 11.18 16.25
CA SER A 413 -20.01 12.33 16.74
C SER A 413 -21.49 11.99 16.84
N PRO A 414 -22.14 12.14 18.02
CA PRO A 414 -23.59 11.90 18.15
C PRO A 414 -24.46 12.82 17.27
N GLY A 415 -23.88 13.88 16.71
CA GLY A 415 -24.57 14.83 15.83
C GLY A 415 -24.62 14.40 14.36
N PHE A 416 -23.85 13.39 13.96
CA PHE A 416 -23.69 12.95 12.57
C PHE A 416 -23.71 11.42 12.48
N LYS A 417 -24.12 10.89 11.33
CA LYS A 417 -23.98 9.47 11.07
C LYS A 417 -22.51 9.14 10.83
N ASP A 418 -22.01 8.14 11.54
CA ASP A 418 -20.67 7.63 11.33
C ASP A 418 -20.65 6.61 10.17
N GLY A 419 -19.51 6.48 9.51
CA GLY A 419 -19.19 5.32 8.67
C GLY A 419 -19.95 5.23 7.35
N GLY A 420 -20.60 4.08 7.14
CA GLY A 420 -20.74 3.41 5.84
C GLY A 420 -19.63 2.39 5.57
N ASN A 421 -18.84 2.05 6.60
CA ASN A 421 -17.71 1.13 6.49
C ASN A 421 -18.18 -0.31 6.33
N THR A 422 -17.97 -0.88 5.16
CA THR A 422 -18.26 -2.28 4.87
C THR A 422 -17.03 -3.11 5.18
N VAL A 423 -17.14 -4.05 6.12
CA VAL A 423 -16.05 -4.97 6.50
C VAL A 423 -16.55 -6.40 6.34
N ARG A 424 -16.29 -7.03 5.19
CA ARG A 424 -16.95 -8.29 4.81
C ARG A 424 -16.02 -9.27 4.12
N GLY A 425 -16.26 -10.57 4.26
CA GLY A 425 -15.53 -11.60 3.52
C GLY A 425 -14.05 -11.76 3.89
N ASN A 426 -13.52 -10.92 4.79
CA ASN A 426 -12.14 -11.07 5.27
C ASN A 426 -11.98 -12.36 6.09
N ILE A 427 -10.81 -12.97 5.98
CA ILE A 427 -10.41 -14.21 6.65
C ILE A 427 -9.34 -13.88 7.70
N VAL A 428 -9.47 -14.43 8.90
CA VAL A 428 -8.53 -14.25 10.01
C VAL A 428 -8.24 -15.63 10.61
N ILE A 429 -6.99 -16.12 10.46
CA ILE A 429 -6.61 -17.52 10.79
C ILE A 429 -5.83 -17.66 12.10
N ASN A 430 -5.09 -16.63 12.51
CA ASN A 430 -4.38 -16.56 13.79
C ASN A 430 -4.31 -15.10 14.22
N GLY A 431 -5.45 -14.54 14.61
CA GLY A 431 -5.57 -13.13 14.99
C GLY A 431 -4.99 -12.85 16.38
N PRO A 432 -4.94 -11.57 16.80
CA PRO A 432 -4.49 -11.24 18.14
C PRO A 432 -5.47 -11.74 19.21
N GLU A 433 -6.78 -11.45 19.06
CA GLU A 433 -7.88 -12.11 19.79
C GLU A 433 -9.25 -11.90 19.11
N LYS A 434 -9.43 -10.80 18.36
CA LYS A 434 -10.70 -10.43 17.71
C LYS A 434 -10.57 -10.35 16.19
N TYR A 435 -11.64 -10.68 15.47
CA TYR A 435 -11.74 -10.49 14.02
C TYR A 435 -11.73 -8.99 13.66
N PHE A 436 -12.69 -8.25 14.22
CA PHE A 436 -12.91 -6.84 13.95
C PHE A 436 -13.23 -6.11 15.24
N GLU A 437 -12.42 -5.09 15.55
CA GLU A 437 -12.59 -4.25 16.71
C GLU A 437 -12.99 -2.83 16.31
N MET A 438 -13.98 -2.28 17.03
CA MET A 438 -14.33 -0.86 16.97
C MET A 438 -13.71 -0.13 18.15
N GLY A 439 -12.93 0.91 17.85
CA GLY A 439 -12.16 1.68 18.81
C GLY A 439 -13.05 2.43 19.82
N PRO A 440 -12.49 2.82 20.99
CA PRO A 440 -13.26 3.33 22.11
C PRO A 440 -13.98 4.66 21.84
N MET A 441 -13.54 5.40 20.83
CA MET A 441 -14.11 6.69 20.43
C MET A 441 -15.29 6.54 19.45
N ILE A 442 -15.62 5.32 19.02
CA ILE A 442 -16.84 5.00 18.27
C ILE A 442 -18.05 5.00 19.21
N ALA A 443 -19.22 5.41 18.72
CA ALA A 443 -20.42 5.59 19.52
C ALA A 443 -20.81 4.24 20.14
N SER A 444 -21.22 4.24 21.41
CA SER A 444 -21.61 3.00 22.10
C SER A 444 -22.75 2.30 21.39
N ALA A 445 -23.69 3.03 20.77
CA ALA A 445 -24.78 2.41 20.04
C ALA A 445 -24.31 1.57 18.82
N ILE A 446 -23.18 1.91 18.23
CA ILE A 446 -22.54 1.15 17.14
C ILE A 446 -21.74 -0.01 17.73
N ARG A 447 -20.89 0.28 18.72
CA ARG A 447 -20.02 -0.73 19.36
C ARG A 447 -20.79 -1.85 20.07
N LEU A 448 -22.00 -1.56 20.52
CA LEU A 448 -22.86 -2.50 21.25
C LEU A 448 -23.96 -3.08 20.36
N PHE A 449 -23.90 -2.86 19.05
CA PHE A 449 -24.81 -3.50 18.12
C PHE A 449 -24.33 -4.95 17.90
N GLU A 450 -25.13 -5.91 18.37
CA GLU A 450 -24.88 -7.33 18.10
C GLU A 450 -25.42 -7.70 16.71
N PRO A 451 -24.68 -8.47 15.90
CA PRO A 451 -25.17 -8.98 14.62
C PRO A 451 -26.35 -9.94 14.79
N ALA A 452 -27.03 -10.23 13.68
CA ALA A 452 -28.11 -11.20 13.63
C ALA A 452 -27.71 -12.56 14.24
N GLU A 453 -28.59 -13.10 15.09
CA GLU A 453 -28.36 -14.34 15.84
C GLU A 453 -28.82 -15.57 15.04
N ILE A 454 -28.08 -16.66 15.14
CA ILE A 454 -28.53 -17.97 14.66
C ILE A 454 -29.35 -18.64 15.77
N THR A 455 -30.56 -19.07 15.42
CA THR A 455 -31.50 -19.71 16.36
C THR A 455 -31.57 -21.22 16.21
N ASP A 456 -31.29 -21.76 15.01
CA ASP A 456 -31.25 -23.19 14.76
C ASP A 456 -30.24 -23.53 13.65
N VAL A 457 -29.57 -24.67 13.81
CA VAL A 457 -28.69 -25.27 12.81
C VAL A 457 -29.10 -26.74 12.67
N SER A 458 -29.71 -27.07 11.54
CA SER A 458 -30.18 -28.43 11.24
C SER A 458 -29.49 -28.97 9.98
N GLY A 459 -28.42 -29.74 10.19
CA GLY A 459 -27.58 -30.23 9.10
C GLY A 459 -26.85 -29.09 8.39
N THR A 460 -27.34 -28.70 7.22
CA THR A 460 -26.82 -27.54 6.46
C THR A 460 -27.74 -26.32 6.52
N LEU A 461 -28.94 -26.46 7.06
CA LEU A 461 -29.91 -25.38 7.15
C LEU A 461 -29.64 -24.54 8.40
N ILE A 462 -29.51 -23.23 8.21
CA ILE A 462 -29.36 -22.24 9.28
C ILE A 462 -30.59 -21.34 9.25
N THR A 463 -31.20 -21.12 10.41
CA THR A 463 -32.25 -20.11 10.58
C THR A 463 -31.94 -19.21 11.74
N GLY A 464 -32.32 -17.94 11.63
CA GLY A 464 -32.06 -16.96 12.66
C GLY A 464 -32.85 -15.68 12.46
N GLY A 465 -32.54 -14.69 13.29
CA GLY A 465 -33.25 -13.42 13.33
C GLY A 465 -32.40 -12.28 13.86
N SER A 466 -33.07 -11.16 14.15
CA SER A 466 -32.44 -10.05 14.87
C SER A 466 -32.02 -10.49 16.28
N HIS A 467 -30.88 -9.98 16.77
CA HIS A 467 -30.41 -10.29 18.11
C HIS A 467 -31.37 -9.73 19.17
N GLN A 468 -31.79 -10.57 20.12
CA GLN A 468 -32.83 -10.18 21.09
C GLN A 468 -32.33 -9.23 22.19
N SER A 469 -31.02 -9.26 22.49
CA SER A 469 -30.43 -8.45 23.55
C SER A 469 -28.93 -8.24 23.36
N ASN A 470 -28.46 -7.01 23.25
CA ASN A 470 -27.05 -6.67 23.32
C ASN A 470 -26.51 -6.73 24.77
N ILE A 471 -25.24 -6.36 24.97
CA ILE A 471 -24.59 -6.35 26.28
C ILE A 471 -25.29 -5.48 27.35
N LEU A 472 -26.17 -4.54 26.93
CA LEU A 472 -26.96 -3.69 27.82
C LEU A 472 -28.42 -4.15 27.98
N GLY A 473 -28.80 -5.29 27.40
CA GLY A 473 -30.16 -5.79 27.49
C GLY A 473 -31.11 -5.29 26.39
N ASN A 474 -30.62 -4.54 25.39
CA ASN A 474 -31.46 -3.92 24.36
C ASN A 474 -31.39 -4.71 23.04
N PRO A 475 -32.49 -4.90 22.31
CA PRO A 475 -32.46 -5.63 21.04
C PRO A 475 -31.63 -4.90 19.97
N SER A 476 -31.01 -5.68 19.07
CA SER A 476 -30.28 -5.20 17.88
C SER A 476 -31.06 -5.59 16.62
N PRO A 477 -32.11 -4.83 16.25
CA PRO A 477 -32.92 -5.14 15.08
C PRO A 477 -32.09 -5.02 13.79
N CYS A 478 -32.17 -6.03 12.92
CA CYS A 478 -31.44 -6.05 11.65
C CYS A 478 -32.34 -6.35 10.42
N PRO A 479 -33.44 -5.60 10.23
CA PRO A 479 -34.32 -5.82 9.07
C PRO A 479 -33.58 -5.49 7.78
N ASN A 480 -33.69 -6.38 6.79
CA ASN A 480 -33.00 -6.28 5.50
C ASN A 480 -31.47 -6.17 5.58
N CYS A 481 -30.86 -6.55 6.70
CA CYS A 481 -29.41 -6.63 6.79
C CYS A 481 -28.87 -7.75 5.90
N LEU A 482 -27.65 -7.56 5.40
CA LEU A 482 -26.86 -8.63 4.81
C LEU A 482 -26.05 -9.30 5.91
N ILE A 483 -26.26 -10.60 6.09
CA ILE A 483 -25.66 -11.42 7.14
C ILE A 483 -24.58 -12.28 6.50
N ASP A 484 -23.36 -12.19 7.02
CA ASP A 484 -22.25 -13.07 6.63
C ASP A 484 -22.00 -14.12 7.70
N PHE A 485 -21.65 -15.33 7.26
CA PHE A 485 -21.36 -16.48 8.11
C PHE A 485 -19.87 -16.84 8.01
N TYR A 486 -19.22 -17.04 9.15
CA TYR A 486 -17.79 -17.38 9.22
C TYR A 486 -17.58 -18.63 10.07
N LEU A 487 -16.58 -19.43 9.70
CA LEU A 487 -16.15 -20.60 10.48
C LEU A 487 -15.13 -20.20 11.55
N ASP A 488 -15.24 -20.79 12.74
CA ASP A 488 -14.40 -20.55 13.92
C ASP A 488 -14.16 -21.88 14.66
N ASP A 489 -13.00 -22.08 15.29
CA ASP A 489 -12.57 -23.36 15.89
C ASP A 489 -12.79 -23.47 17.41
N VAL A 490 -13.54 -22.54 18.01
CA VAL A 490 -14.01 -22.61 19.40
C VAL A 490 -12.89 -22.51 20.44
N ASP A 491 -11.71 -21.97 20.06
CA ASP A 491 -10.58 -21.79 20.98
C ASP A 491 -10.73 -20.58 21.92
N GLY A 492 -11.73 -19.73 21.67
CA GLY A 492 -12.05 -18.55 22.46
C GLY A 492 -11.57 -17.23 21.85
N HIS A 493 -10.74 -17.27 20.81
CA HIS A 493 -10.50 -16.12 19.94
C HIS A 493 -11.66 -15.96 18.95
N GLU A 494 -11.86 -14.75 18.44
CA GLU A 494 -12.78 -14.53 17.33
C GLU A 494 -11.98 -14.63 16.02
N GLU A 495 -12.25 -15.69 15.30
CA GLU A 495 -11.58 -15.98 14.04
C GLU A 495 -12.60 -16.03 12.89
N ALA A 496 -12.06 -15.99 11.68
CA ALA A 496 -12.83 -16.13 10.46
C ALA A 496 -12.06 -17.07 9.54
N LEU A 497 -11.97 -18.35 9.91
CA LEU A 497 -11.16 -19.36 9.22
C LEU A 497 -11.63 -19.60 7.79
N ALA A 498 -12.92 -19.38 7.54
CA ALA A 498 -13.53 -19.41 6.22
C ALA A 498 -14.78 -18.53 6.18
N HIS A 499 -15.04 -17.87 5.05
CA HIS A 499 -16.32 -17.26 4.75
C HIS A 499 -17.24 -18.32 4.14
N LEU A 500 -18.36 -18.60 4.81
CA LEU A 500 -19.31 -19.65 4.44
C LEU A 500 -20.41 -19.15 3.50
N GLY A 501 -20.48 -17.83 3.29
CA GLY A 501 -21.42 -17.12 2.42
C GLY A 501 -22.29 -16.12 3.16
N SER A 502 -23.36 -15.65 2.49
CA SER A 502 -24.19 -14.55 2.99
C SER A 502 -25.67 -14.69 2.63
N VAL A 503 -26.55 -14.05 3.41
CA VAL A 503 -27.99 -13.95 3.14
C VAL A 503 -28.54 -12.58 3.53
N VAL A 504 -29.57 -12.10 2.82
CA VAL A 504 -30.30 -10.89 3.21
C VAL A 504 -31.48 -11.29 4.09
N ALA A 505 -31.54 -10.73 5.30
CA ALA A 505 -32.66 -10.89 6.20
C ALA A 505 -33.94 -10.26 5.62
N ASP A 506 -35.11 -10.71 6.04
CA ASP A 506 -36.37 -10.11 5.62
C ASP A 506 -36.67 -8.79 6.37
N GLY A 507 -37.86 -8.23 6.15
CA GLY A 507 -38.29 -6.99 6.80
C GLY A 507 -38.48 -7.08 8.31
N ASN A 508 -38.53 -8.28 8.89
CA ASN A 508 -38.54 -8.51 10.34
C ASN A 508 -37.12 -8.80 10.88
N GLY A 509 -36.14 -9.00 9.99
CA GLY A 509 -34.79 -9.41 10.34
C GLY A 509 -34.63 -10.93 10.41
N ASP A 510 -35.63 -11.71 9.99
CA ASP A 510 -35.56 -13.17 9.94
C ASP A 510 -34.80 -13.63 8.70
N PHE A 511 -34.05 -14.73 8.81
CA PHE A 511 -33.29 -15.27 7.69
C PHE A 511 -33.26 -16.80 7.64
N THR A 512 -32.96 -17.33 6.46
CA THR A 512 -32.74 -18.75 6.22
C THR A 512 -31.60 -18.91 5.22
N TYR A 513 -30.57 -19.66 5.59
CA TYR A 513 -29.39 -19.91 4.77
C TYR A 513 -29.09 -21.41 4.68
N ASN A 514 -28.55 -21.87 3.55
CA ASN A 514 -28.10 -23.24 3.36
C ASN A 514 -26.60 -23.25 3.15
N LEU A 515 -25.86 -23.86 4.08
CA LEU A 515 -24.44 -24.13 3.93
C LEU A 515 -24.18 -25.08 2.75
N SER A 516 -23.01 -24.96 2.14
CA SER A 516 -22.55 -25.91 1.11
C SER A 516 -22.29 -27.31 1.68
N SER A 517 -21.99 -27.41 2.97
CA SER A 517 -21.70 -28.65 3.69
C SER A 517 -22.02 -28.50 5.19
N PRO A 518 -22.22 -29.60 5.93
CA PRO A 518 -22.36 -29.53 7.38
C PRO A 518 -21.12 -28.90 8.04
N ILE A 519 -21.32 -28.29 9.21
CA ILE A 519 -20.24 -27.75 10.04
C ILE A 519 -19.32 -28.91 10.46
N PRO A 520 -18.00 -28.83 10.26
CA PRO A 520 -17.07 -29.85 10.74
C PRO A 520 -17.10 -29.99 12.27
N ASP A 521 -16.78 -31.20 12.78
CA ASP A 521 -16.65 -31.44 14.21
C ASP A 521 -15.59 -30.51 14.82
N GLY A 522 -15.92 -29.91 15.97
CA GLY A 522 -15.02 -28.96 16.65
C GLY A 522 -15.00 -27.55 16.06
N MET A 523 -15.84 -27.26 15.07
CA MET A 523 -16.03 -25.92 14.51
C MET A 523 -17.40 -25.36 14.90
N ALA A 524 -17.52 -24.04 14.81
CA ALA A 524 -18.76 -23.32 14.99
C ALA A 524 -18.88 -22.18 13.95
N ILE A 525 -20.01 -21.47 13.99
CA ILE A 525 -20.29 -20.35 13.12
C ILE A 525 -20.34 -19.06 13.93
N ARG A 526 -19.76 -18.00 13.38
CA ARG A 526 -19.99 -16.61 13.79
C ARG A 526 -20.71 -15.83 12.69
N THR A 527 -21.39 -14.76 13.08
CA THR A 527 -22.07 -13.87 12.14
C THR A 527 -21.51 -12.45 12.19
N THR A 528 -21.64 -11.74 11.08
CA THR A 528 -21.60 -10.26 11.06
C THR A 528 -22.85 -9.76 10.34
N SER A 529 -23.23 -8.50 10.57
CA SER A 529 -24.38 -7.89 9.91
C SER A 529 -24.01 -6.56 9.27
N THR A 530 -24.36 -6.41 8.00
CA THR A 530 -24.16 -5.18 7.24
C THR A 530 -25.49 -4.52 6.94
N ALA A 531 -25.64 -3.27 7.39
CA ALA A 531 -26.85 -2.49 7.21
C ALA A 531 -27.06 -2.11 5.73
N MET A 532 -28.16 -2.53 5.12
CA MET A 532 -28.48 -2.16 3.73
C MET A 532 -29.24 -0.82 3.62
N SER A 533 -29.50 -0.18 4.76
CA SER A 533 -30.20 1.11 4.85
C SER A 533 -29.66 1.87 6.06
N ASP A 534 -29.78 3.20 6.01
CA ASP A 534 -29.32 4.07 7.07
C ASP A 534 -30.00 3.78 8.41
N ASN A 535 -29.25 3.96 9.50
CA ASN A 535 -29.72 3.84 10.87
C ASN A 535 -30.30 2.47 11.27
N ILE A 536 -30.11 1.42 10.46
CA ILE A 536 -30.39 0.05 10.94
C ILE A 536 -29.41 -0.29 12.06
N ILE A 537 -28.12 -0.10 11.83
CA ILE A 537 -27.16 0.08 12.92
C ILE A 537 -27.27 1.55 13.37
N PRO A 538 -27.57 1.82 14.66
CA PRO A 538 -27.87 3.17 15.12
C PRO A 538 -26.77 4.19 14.79
N ASN A 539 -27.16 5.36 14.29
CA ASN A 539 -26.25 6.47 13.97
C ASN A 539 -25.21 6.14 12.87
N THR A 540 -25.56 5.31 11.89
CA THR A 540 -24.66 4.96 10.78
C THR A 540 -25.31 5.08 9.41
N TRP A 541 -24.48 5.21 8.37
CA TRP A 541 -24.89 5.09 6.97
C TRP A 541 -25.09 3.62 6.56
N ALA A 542 -25.92 3.40 5.53
CA ALA A 542 -25.96 2.13 4.81
C ALA A 542 -24.54 1.70 4.38
N GLY A 543 -24.29 0.38 4.41
CA GLY A 543 -22.99 -0.24 4.18
C GLY A 543 -22.19 -0.50 5.45
N THR A 544 -22.60 0.02 6.61
CA THR A 544 -21.87 -0.22 7.86
C THR A 544 -22.01 -1.68 8.32
N THR A 545 -20.89 -2.33 8.61
CA THR A 545 -20.83 -3.69 9.19
C THR A 545 -20.66 -3.63 10.71
N SER A 546 -21.39 -4.48 11.43
CA SER A 546 -21.25 -4.69 12.87
C SER A 546 -19.92 -5.35 13.21
N THR A 547 -19.59 -5.44 14.50
CA THR A 547 -18.61 -6.42 14.97
C THR A 547 -19.11 -7.85 14.70
N MET A 548 -18.20 -8.80 14.84
CA MET A 548 -18.54 -10.23 14.80
C MET A 548 -19.34 -10.63 16.05
N SER A 549 -20.19 -11.66 15.91
CA SER A 549 -20.98 -12.20 17.02
C SER A 549 -20.06 -12.70 18.14
N ASN A 550 -20.41 -12.38 19.39
CA ASN A 550 -19.71 -12.94 20.54
C ASN A 550 -20.01 -14.43 20.70
N GLU A 551 -21.21 -14.84 20.29
CA GLU A 551 -21.70 -16.22 20.30
C GLU A 551 -21.08 -17.07 19.20
N LEU A 552 -20.88 -18.35 19.53
CA LEU A 552 -20.51 -19.43 18.62
C LEU A 552 -21.70 -20.36 18.41
N TYR A 553 -22.17 -20.47 17.17
CA TYR A 553 -23.36 -21.24 16.84
C TYR A 553 -22.99 -22.61 16.25
N GLY A 554 -23.70 -23.67 16.64
CA GLY A 554 -23.53 -25.01 16.08
C GLY A 554 -22.44 -25.88 16.73
N SER A 555 -21.68 -25.36 17.70
CA SER A 555 -21.02 -26.22 18.68
C SER A 555 -22.10 -26.88 19.54
N ASP A 556 -21.89 -28.11 20.01
CA ASP A 556 -22.81 -28.91 20.85
C ASP A 556 -23.09 -28.30 22.25
N VAL A 557 -23.01 -26.97 22.39
CA VAL A 557 -23.36 -26.22 23.58
C VAL A 557 -24.86 -26.01 23.57
N ILE A 558 -25.55 -26.95 24.21
CA ILE A 558 -26.83 -26.77 24.89
C ILE A 558 -27.04 -25.28 25.17
N PHE A 559 -28.01 -24.66 24.50
CA PHE A 559 -28.53 -23.34 24.87
C PHE A 559 -28.69 -23.36 26.38
N LYS A 560 -27.86 -22.59 27.08
CA LYS A 560 -27.92 -22.50 28.54
C LYS A 560 -29.12 -21.61 28.85
N ASP A 561 -30.31 -22.17 28.68
CA ASP A 561 -31.56 -21.61 29.15
C ASP A 561 -31.38 -21.28 30.64
N GLY A 562 -31.36 -19.98 30.94
CA GLY A 562 -31.52 -19.44 32.29
C GLY A 562 -30.29 -19.53 33.19
N PHE A 563 -29.59 -18.40 33.36
CA PHE A 563 -29.09 -18.05 34.67
C PHE A 563 -30.24 -17.42 35.47
N GLU A 564 -30.71 -18.12 36.51
CA GLU A 564 -31.27 -17.48 37.72
C GLU A 564 -30.18 -16.74 38.50
#